data_AF-A0A8T4TH99-F1
#
_entry.id   AF-A0A8T4TH99-F1
#
_cell.length_a   1.000
_cell.length_b   1.000
_cell.length_c   1.000
_cell.angle_alpha   90.00
_cell.angle_beta   90.00
_cell.angle_gamma   90.00
#
_symmetry.space_group_name_H-M   'P 1'
#
loop_
_entity.id
_entity.type
_entity.pdbx_description
1 polymer ?
#
loop_
_entity_poly.entity_id
_entity_poly.type
_entity_poly.pdbx_seq_one_letter_code
_entity_poly.pdbx_strand_id
1 'polypeptide(L)' 'MQSNKLIKIAKKVKMKNKELFDTLIEFEKTKKIRNKTRLNFTIDRTVASKFKKFCREKGYNMSAIIEKAMKKEMGEK' A
#
# COMPACT_ATOMS: atom_id res chain seq x y z
N MET A 1 -12.94 11.45 37.29
CA MET A 1 -12.51 10.04 37.09
C MET A 1 -12.83 9.46 35.70
N GLN A 2 -13.76 10.00 34.89
CA GLN A 2 -14.07 9.48 33.55
C GLN A 2 -12.98 9.71 32.49
N SER A 3 -12.23 10.81 32.60
CA SER A 3 -11.12 11.17 31.70
C SER A 3 -10.04 10.08 31.61
N ASN A 4 -9.64 9.51 32.75
CA ASN A 4 -8.59 8.48 32.78
C ASN A 4 -8.99 7.16 32.11
N LYS A 5 -10.28 6.82 32.12
CA LYS A 5 -10.80 5.59 31.49
C LYS A 5 -10.84 5.75 29.97
N LEU A 6 -11.31 6.90 29.49
CA LEU A 6 -11.30 7.29 28.08
C LEU A 6 -9.87 7.35 27.51
N ILE A 7 -8.93 7.96 28.24
CA ILE A 7 -7.51 8.03 27.80
C ILE A 7 -6.90 6.62 27.67
N LYS A 8 -7.20 5.70 28.60
CA LYS A 8 -6.71 4.31 28.51
C LYS A 8 -7.29 3.57 27.31
N ILE A 9 -8.58 3.77 27.02
CA ILE A 9 -9.25 3.17 25.85
C ILE A 9 -8.67 3.75 24.56
N ALA A 10 -8.54 5.08 24.46
CA ALA A 10 -7.96 5.75 23.30
C ALA A 10 -6.52 5.28 23.03
N LYS A 11 -5.69 5.10 24.06
CA LYS A 11 -4.34 4.52 23.93
C LYS A 11 -4.38 3.09 23.40
N LYS A 12 -5.28 2.24 23.89
CA LYS A 12 -5.43 0.86 23.39
C LYS A 12 -5.87 0.80 21.93
N VAL A 13 -6.82 1.66 21.54
CA VAL A 13 -7.33 1.75 20.16
C VAL A 13 -6.24 2.24 19.21
N LYS A 14 -5.46 3.26 19.60
CA LYS A 14 -4.32 3.75 18.83
C LYS A 14 -3.26 2.68 18.58
N MET A 15 -2.96 1.83 19.57
CA MET A 15 -1.97 0.75 19.39
C MET A 15 -2.47 -0.37 18.48
N LYS A 16 -3.76 -0.73 18.57
CA LYS A 16 -4.33 -1.80 17.74
C LYS A 16 -4.47 -1.43 16.27
N ASN A 17 -4.79 -0.16 15.99
CA ASN A 17 -5.10 0.31 14.64
C ASN A 17 -4.11 1.39 14.18
N LYS A 18 -2.82 1.22 14.50
CA LYS A 18 -1.79 2.24 14.25
C LYS A 18 -1.74 2.65 12.78
N GLU A 19 -1.75 1.70 11.85
CA GLU A 19 -1.77 1.97 10.40
C GLU A 19 -2.97 2.82 9.97
N LEU A 20 -4.16 2.55 10.52
CA LEU A 20 -5.37 3.32 10.21
C LEU A 20 -5.21 4.78 10.62
N PHE A 21 -4.72 5.03 11.85
CA PHE A 21 -4.50 6.39 12.34
C PHE A 21 -3.37 7.11 11.60
N ASP A 22 -2.28 6.41 11.29
CA ASP A 22 -1.18 6.98 10.49
C ASP A 22 -1.68 7.38 9.10
N THR A 23 -2.54 6.55 8.49
CA THR A 23 -3.20 6.82 7.20
C THR A 23 -4.15 8.02 7.28
N LEU A 24 -4.93 8.15 8.36
CA LEU A 24 -5.84 9.29 8.57
C LEU A 24 -5.07 10.60 8.78
N ILE A 25 -3.95 10.57 9.51
CA ILE A 25 -3.08 11.74 9.70
C ILE A 25 -2.43 12.16 8.37
N GLU A 26 -2.00 11.18 7.56
CA GLU A 26 -1.44 11.47 6.23
C GLU A 26 -2.51 12.04 5.29
N PHE A 27 -3.76 11.58 5.38
CA PHE A 27 -4.89 12.14 4.66
C PHE A 27 -5.21 13.56 5.09
N GLU A 28 -5.22 13.87 6.39
CA GLU A 28 -5.47 15.22 6.89
C GLU A 28 -4.44 16.23 6.35
N LYS A 29 -3.18 15.81 6.25
CA LYS A 29 -2.08 16.65 5.73
C LYS A 29 -2.09 16.80 4.21
N THR A 30 -2.39 15.72 3.48
CA THR A 30 -2.18 15.67 2.02
C THR A 30 -3.48 15.68 1.21
N LYS A 31 -4.63 15.54 1.88
CA LYS A 31 -5.96 15.24 1.31
C LYS A 31 -5.97 14.01 0.38
N LYS A 32 -4.97 13.12 0.50
CA LYS A 32 -4.82 11.92 -0.32
C LYS A 32 -4.58 10.72 0.59
N ILE A 33 -5.34 9.65 0.39
CA ILE A 33 -5.11 8.40 1.10
C ILE A 33 -4.12 7.57 0.29
N ARG A 34 -2.91 7.34 0.81
CA ARG A 34 -1.90 6.51 0.17
C ARG A 34 -2.16 5.04 0.50
N ASN A 35 -3.04 4.39 -0.26
CA ASN A 35 -3.35 2.96 -0.09
C ASN A 35 -2.33 2.03 -0.77
N LYS A 36 -1.23 2.57 -1.32
CA LYS A 36 -0.24 1.79 -2.07
C LYS A 36 1.07 1.73 -1.29
N THR A 37 1.51 0.51 -0.99
CA THR A 37 2.80 0.26 -0.35
C THR A 37 3.86 -0.05 -1.40
N ARG A 38 5.06 0.51 -1.25
CA ARG A 38 6.20 0.17 -2.10
C ARG A 38 6.87 -1.10 -1.57
N LEU A 39 6.90 -2.14 -2.39
CA LEU A 39 7.60 -3.39 -2.09
C LEU A 39 8.87 -3.48 -2.93
N ASN A 40 9.97 -3.89 -2.29
CA ASN A 40 11.22 -4.21 -2.97
C ASN A 40 11.31 -5.74 -3.09
N PHE A 41 11.46 -6.25 -4.30
CA PHE A 41 11.60 -7.68 -4.56
C PHE A 41 12.58 -7.90 -5.71
N THR A 42 13.15 -9.09 -5.73
CA THR A 42 14.15 -9.49 -6.72
C THR A 42 13.43 -10.20 -7.88
N ILE A 43 13.82 -9.87 -9.11
CA ILE A 43 13.35 -10.54 -10.32
C ILE A 43 14.59 -10.89 -11.14
N ASP A 44 14.52 -11.98 -11.90
CA ASP A 44 15.55 -12.29 -12.89
C ASP A 44 15.81 -11.10 -13.84
N ARG A 45 17.08 -10.85 -14.13
CA ARG A 45 17.54 -9.68 -14.90
C ARG A 45 17.01 -9.71 -16.33
N THR A 46 16.93 -10.88 -16.96
CA THR A 46 16.47 -11.01 -18.34
C THR A 46 14.96 -10.77 -18.42
N VAL A 47 14.21 -11.28 -17.45
CA VAL A 47 12.77 -11.07 -17.32
C VAL A 47 12.47 -9.59 -17.08
N ALA A 48 13.18 -8.95 -16.15
CA ALA A 48 13.01 -7.52 -15.86
C ALA A 48 13.27 -6.63 -17.09
N SER A 49 14.30 -6.95 -17.88
CA SER A 49 14.63 -6.23 -19.11
C SER A 49 13.52 -6.36 -20.17
N LYS A 50 13.06 -7.60 -20.43
CA LYS A 50 11.95 -7.87 -21.36
C LYS A 50 10.67 -7.18 -20.92
N PHE A 51 10.34 -7.28 -19.64
CA PHE A 51 9.16 -6.65 -19.06
C PHE A 51 9.21 -5.12 -19.17
N LYS A 52 10.38 -4.52 -18.96
CA LYS A 52 10.58 -3.08 -19.11
C LYS A 52 10.39 -2.61 -20.54
N LYS A 53 10.96 -3.35 -21.51
CA LYS A 53 10.77 -3.07 -22.93
C LYS A 53 9.29 -3.16 -23.32
N PHE A 54 8.61 -4.24 -22.91
CA PHE A 54 7.18 -4.44 -23.15
C PHE A 54 6.33 -3.29 -22.60
N CYS A 55 6.55 -2.87 -21.34
CA CYS A 55 5.80 -1.77 -20.74
C CYS A 55 6.04 -0.45 -21.48
N ARG A 56 7.28 -0.19 -21.90
CA ARG A 56 7.65 1.03 -22.63
C ARG A 56 6.98 1.10 -24.01
N GLU A 57 7.00 0.01 -24.77
CA GLU A 57 6.41 -0.05 -26.11
C GLU A 57 4.89 0.13 -26.10
N LYS A 58 4.24 -0.37 -25.06
CA LYS A 58 2.77 -0.30 -24.91
C LYS A 58 2.28 0.89 -24.08
N GLY A 59 3.18 1.70 -23.54
CA GLY A 59 2.83 2.83 -22.66
C GLY A 59 2.22 2.42 -21.31
N TYR A 60 2.54 1.23 -20.81
CA TYR A 60 1.97 0.71 -19.57
C TYR A 60 2.78 1.07 -18.32
N ASN A 61 2.07 1.25 -17.20
CA ASN A 61 2.67 1.35 -15.89
C ASN A 61 3.04 -0.04 -15.36
N MET A 62 4.33 -0.26 -15.12
CA MET A 62 4.86 -1.52 -14.58
C MET A 62 4.14 -1.97 -13.30
N SER A 63 4.00 -1.07 -12.32
CA SER A 63 3.38 -1.39 -11.04
C SER A 63 1.93 -1.83 -11.22
N ALA A 64 1.20 -1.23 -12.17
CA ALA A 64 -0.19 -1.58 -12.45
C ALA A 64 -0.32 -2.99 -13.04
N ILE A 65 0.61 -3.38 -13.93
CA ILE A 65 0.60 -4.75 -14.50
C ILE A 65 0.95 -5.78 -13.43
N ILE A 66 1.95 -5.50 -12.60
CA ILE A 66 2.34 -6.41 -11.52
C ILE A 66 1.19 -6.54 -10.52
N GLU A 67 0.54 -5.44 -10.14
CA GLU A 67 -0.63 -5.45 -9.27
C GLU A 67 -1.77 -6.29 -9.88
N LYS A 68 -2.04 -6.15 -11.19
CA LYS A 68 -3.04 -6.96 -11.89
C LYS A 68 -2.69 -8.45 -11.91
N ALA A 69 -1.41 -8.78 -12.12
CA ALA A 69 -0.95 -10.17 -12.11
C ALA A 69 -1.06 -10.78 -10.70
N MET A 70 -0.69 -10.02 -9.66
CA MET A 70 -0.83 -10.44 -8.27
C MET A 70 -2.29 -10.69 -7.89
N LYS A 71 -3.20 -9.77 -8.22
CA LYS A 71 -4.64 -9.95 -7.99
C LYS A 71 -5.17 -11.22 -8.64
N LYS A 72 -4.79 -11.44 -9.90
CA LYS A 72 -5.16 -12.66 -10.64
C LYS A 72 -4.68 -13.92 -9.94
N GLU A 73 -3.44 -13.94 -9.45
CA GLU A 73 -2.87 -15.10 -8.75
C GLU A 73 -3.53 -15.35 -7.39
N MET A 74 -3.92 -14.29 -6.69
CA MET A 74 -4.63 -14.36 -5.41
C MET A 74 -6.14 -14.64 -5.55
N GLY A 75 -6.67 -14.68 -6.78
CA GLY A 75 -8.11 -14.85 -7.04
C GLY A 75 -8.95 -13.59 -6.77
N GLU A 76 -8.30 -12.42 -6.65
CA GLU A 76 -8.98 -11.12 -6.53
C GLU A 76 -9.28 -10.55 -7.93
N LYS A 77 -10.52 -10.04 -8.14
CA LYS A 77 -10.96 -9.44 -9.41
C LYS A 77 -10.52 -7.99 -9.55
#